data_AF-A0A625R5I6-F1
#
_entry.id   AF-A0A625R5I6-F1
#
_cell.length_a   1.000
_cell.length_b   1.000
_cell.length_c   1.000
_cell.angle_alpha   90.00
_cell.angle_beta   90.00
_cell.angle_gamma   90.00
#
_symmetry.space_group_name_H-M   'P 1'
#
loop_
_entity.id
_entity.type
_entity.pdbx_description
1 polymer ?
#
loop_
_entity_poly.entity_id
_entity_poly.type
_entity_poly.pdbx_seq_one_letter_code
_entity_poly.pdbx_strand_id
1 'polypeptide(L)'
;TWQVQYGETDFDFLQRLMQEWGIYWWFEHSENSHTLVLADAISAHKACPDSPLVEWHQEGLKLDKEFIHTITANESLRTGQWVLDDFDFTKPRSLLANTVANPRETGHATYEHYEWPGDYFDKSEGEMLTRIRMEAQRSPGSRAGGAGNIRTLMTGYTFTLMNHPTAEVNQEYLLVQTTLFLRDNAQHSGQNQHFTYVTTFELHPTREVYRPQRTVSKPHTKGPQSAIVTGPSGQEIWTDQYGRVKVQFGWDRYGKMDENSSCWIRVSYPWAGKGFGMIQIPRIGQEVLVDFKNGDPDLPIIVGRTYNQDTMPPWGLPGMASQSGIFSHSLYGGPTNGNMLRFDDKTGAEEVKFHAEKDLNTTVKNNETHTVNADRTKTIIHNETTKIHIDRTEDVFGKHTETIKGNRNVKVTEGDQLLTVEKGIREVTVKTGTSTETVEKDISITSISGAIHLTAKTQITLTVGKSSLTMNSDGTITLNGPTHLALNPQ
;
A
#
# COMPACT_ATOMS: atom_id res chain seq x y z
N THR A 1 11.35 9.93 -5.74
CA THR A 1 10.91 11.31 -5.44
C THR A 1 9.78 11.68 -6.37
N TRP A 2 8.85 12.51 -5.92
CA TRP A 2 7.62 12.89 -6.61
C TRP A 2 7.27 14.31 -6.15
N GLN A 3 6.92 15.20 -7.08
CA GLN A 3 6.62 16.61 -6.80
C GLN A 3 5.45 17.04 -7.66
N VAL A 4 4.43 17.64 -7.03
CA VAL A 4 3.17 18.03 -7.65
C VAL A 4 2.98 19.54 -7.56
N GLN A 5 2.59 20.13 -8.69
CA GLN A 5 1.98 21.45 -8.73
C GLN A 5 0.46 21.27 -8.59
N TYR A 6 -0.10 21.68 -7.45
CA TYR A 6 -1.50 21.36 -7.12
C TYR A 6 -2.29 22.62 -6.76
N GLY A 7 -3.27 22.97 -7.61
CA GLY A 7 -4.20 24.08 -7.32
C GLY A 7 -3.52 25.45 -7.15
N GLU A 8 -2.33 25.62 -7.72
CA GLU A 8 -1.48 26.79 -7.58
C GLU A 8 -0.98 27.28 -8.95
N THR A 9 -0.58 28.55 -9.04
CA THR A 9 -0.03 29.13 -10.29
C THR A 9 1.40 28.63 -10.53
N ASP A 10 1.88 28.72 -11.77
CA ASP A 10 3.27 28.36 -12.11
C ASP A 10 4.28 29.18 -11.32
N PHE A 11 3.96 30.46 -11.08
CA PHE A 11 4.79 31.35 -10.28
C PHE A 11 4.86 30.90 -8.82
N ASP A 12 3.72 30.61 -8.18
CA ASP A 12 3.68 30.17 -6.78
C ASP A 12 4.42 28.83 -6.59
N PHE A 13 4.27 27.91 -7.54
CA PHE A 13 4.98 26.64 -7.54
C PHE A 13 6.51 26.83 -7.59
N LEU A 14 7.00 27.62 -8.53
CA LEU A 14 8.43 27.93 -8.63
C LEU A 14 8.91 28.68 -7.39
N GLN A 15 8.15 29.67 -6.93
CA GLN A 15 8.50 30.50 -5.78
C GLN A 15 8.58 29.68 -4.49
N ARG A 16 7.62 28.79 -4.21
CA ARG A 16 7.66 27.94 -3.01
C ARG A 16 8.84 26.97 -3.04
N LEU A 17 9.15 26.39 -4.21
CA LEU A 17 10.29 25.47 -4.36
C LEU A 17 11.61 26.23 -4.18
N MET A 18 11.74 27.43 -4.75
CA MET A 18 12.91 28.27 -4.54
C MET A 18 13.09 28.58 -3.04
N GLN A 19 12.04 29.03 -2.37
CA GLN A 19 12.05 29.30 -0.92
C GLN A 19 12.36 28.05 -0.08
N GLU A 20 11.88 26.90 -0.53
CA GLU A 20 12.09 25.63 0.12
C GLU A 20 13.57 25.23 0.05
N TRP A 21 14.18 25.33 -1.11
CA TRP A 21 15.57 24.97 -1.36
C TRP A 21 16.56 26.11 -1.07
N GLY A 22 16.11 27.22 -0.48
CA GLY A 22 16.96 28.35 -0.09
C GLY A 22 17.41 29.23 -1.26
N ILE A 23 16.81 29.05 -2.44
CA ILE A 23 17.06 29.80 -3.65
C ILE A 23 16.23 31.09 -3.64
N TYR A 24 16.85 32.20 -3.96
CA TYR A 24 16.20 33.49 -4.14
C TYR A 24 16.61 34.06 -5.50
N TRP A 25 15.98 35.18 -5.88
CA TRP A 25 16.19 35.74 -7.21
C TRP A 25 16.09 37.27 -7.24
N TRP A 26 16.67 37.86 -8.27
CA TRP A 26 16.51 39.26 -8.65
C TRP A 26 16.60 39.40 -10.18
N PHE A 27 16.36 40.61 -10.69
CA PHE A 27 16.55 40.92 -12.10
C PHE A 27 17.81 41.76 -12.32
N GLU A 28 18.65 41.32 -13.25
CA GLU A 28 19.66 42.18 -13.87
C GLU A 28 19.03 42.86 -15.09
N HIS A 29 19.10 44.19 -15.13
CA HIS A 29 18.52 44.99 -16.20
C HIS A 29 19.61 45.43 -17.19
N SER A 30 19.31 45.31 -18.48
CA SER A 30 20.07 45.93 -19.56
C SER A 30 19.13 46.80 -20.39
N GLU A 31 19.67 47.58 -21.33
CA GLU A 31 18.89 48.47 -22.19
C GLU A 31 17.75 47.75 -22.94
N ASN A 32 17.97 46.50 -23.36
CA ASN A 32 17.04 45.75 -24.23
C ASN A 32 16.55 44.42 -23.64
N SER A 33 16.93 44.09 -22.40
CA SER A 33 16.50 42.83 -21.76
C SER A 33 16.55 42.92 -20.23
N HIS A 34 15.81 42.02 -19.59
CA HIS A 34 15.93 41.74 -18.16
C HIS A 34 16.22 40.26 -17.98
N THR A 35 17.14 39.93 -17.09
CA THR A 35 17.57 38.56 -16.82
C THR A 35 17.23 38.20 -15.39
N LEU A 36 16.45 37.13 -15.21
CA LEU A 36 16.22 36.56 -13.88
C LEU A 36 17.48 35.82 -13.44
N VAL A 37 18.05 36.22 -12.31
CA VAL A 37 19.20 35.55 -11.71
C VAL A 37 18.73 34.76 -10.50
N LEU A 38 19.00 33.45 -10.49
CA LEU A 38 18.75 32.57 -9.35
C LEU A 38 20.05 32.41 -8.55
N ALA A 39 19.97 32.54 -7.24
CA ALA A 39 21.13 32.37 -6.36
C ALA A 39 20.75 31.72 -5.03
N ASP A 40 21.74 31.11 -4.41
CA ASP A 40 21.66 30.48 -3.08
C ASP A 40 22.78 30.99 -2.15
N ALA A 41 23.59 31.97 -2.55
CA ALA A 41 24.71 32.47 -1.78
C ALA A 41 25.08 33.91 -2.14
N ILE A 42 25.59 34.66 -1.16
CA ILE A 42 25.93 36.09 -1.35
C ILE A 42 27.01 36.30 -2.40
N SER A 43 27.89 35.32 -2.60
CA SER A 43 28.94 35.35 -3.62
C SER A 43 28.42 35.43 -5.07
N ALA A 44 27.12 35.19 -5.30
CA ALA A 44 26.50 35.38 -6.60
C ALA A 44 26.22 36.86 -6.92
N HIS A 45 26.17 37.73 -5.91
CA HIS A 45 25.93 39.16 -6.10
C HIS A 45 27.19 39.87 -6.56
N LYS A 46 26.98 40.95 -7.31
CA LYS A 46 28.03 41.85 -7.80
C LYS A 46 27.88 43.20 -7.12
N ALA A 47 28.99 43.92 -6.97
CA ALA A 47 28.93 45.31 -6.55
C ALA A 47 28.16 46.16 -7.58
N CYS A 48 27.43 47.18 -7.13
CA CYS A 48 26.76 48.15 -8.00
C CYS A 48 27.80 48.77 -8.94
N PRO A 49 27.65 48.66 -10.28
CA PRO A 49 28.69 49.10 -11.22
C PRO A 49 29.06 50.59 -11.07
N ASP A 50 28.06 51.44 -10.90
CA ASP A 50 28.24 52.90 -10.85
C ASP A 50 28.42 53.44 -9.43
N SER A 51 28.19 52.61 -8.40
CA SER A 51 28.25 53.04 -6.99
C SER A 51 28.66 51.91 -6.05
N PRO A 52 29.86 51.31 -6.25
CA PRO A 52 30.35 50.24 -5.38
C PRO A 52 30.73 50.75 -3.98
N LEU A 53 31.00 52.05 -3.86
CA LEU A 53 31.39 52.75 -2.63
C LEU A 53 30.49 53.97 -2.48
N VAL A 54 29.74 54.06 -1.38
CA VAL A 54 28.78 55.17 -1.14
C VAL A 54 29.02 55.78 0.22
N GLU A 55 29.12 57.10 0.26
CA GLU A 55 29.29 57.84 1.51
C GLU A 55 27.95 58.21 2.15
N TRP A 56 27.92 58.14 3.47
CA TRP A 56 26.88 58.77 4.27
C TRP A 56 27.21 60.24 4.52
N HIS A 57 26.19 61.11 4.42
CA HIS A 57 26.26 62.52 4.79
C HIS A 57 24.97 62.97 5.47
N GLN A 58 25.06 63.90 6.41
CA GLN A 58 23.88 64.45 7.09
C GLN A 58 22.90 65.08 6.08
N GLU A 59 21.60 64.79 6.27
CA GLU A 59 20.53 65.38 5.47
C GLU A 59 20.55 66.92 5.53
N GLY A 60 20.32 67.57 4.39
CA GLY A 60 20.35 69.03 4.25
C GLY A 60 21.70 69.62 3.80
N LEU A 61 22.76 68.80 3.73
CA LEU A 61 24.01 69.19 3.08
C LEU A 61 23.82 69.27 1.56
N LYS A 62 24.18 70.40 0.96
CA LYS A 62 24.22 70.56 -0.49
C LYS A 62 25.55 70.06 -1.02
N LEU A 63 25.56 68.79 -1.42
CA LEU A 63 26.71 68.13 -2.04
C LEU A 63 26.41 67.88 -3.51
N ASP A 64 27.39 68.10 -4.38
CA ASP A 64 27.31 67.80 -5.81
C ASP A 64 27.74 66.34 -6.08
N LYS A 65 27.19 65.40 -5.30
CA LYS A 65 27.40 63.95 -5.45
C LYS A 65 26.19 63.19 -4.93
N GLU A 66 25.98 61.97 -5.41
CA GLU A 66 24.97 61.06 -4.86
C GLU A 66 25.44 60.53 -3.49
N PHE A 67 24.57 60.54 -2.49
CA PHE A 67 24.90 60.11 -1.12
C PHE A 67 23.69 59.51 -0.41
N ILE A 68 23.98 58.73 0.63
CA ILE A 68 22.98 58.24 1.56
C ILE A 68 22.89 59.21 2.74
N HIS A 69 21.68 59.63 3.10
CA HIS A 69 21.47 60.56 4.21
C HIS A 69 20.86 59.92 5.46
N THR A 70 20.18 58.78 5.28
CA THR A 70 19.54 58.06 6.39
C THR A 70 19.95 56.60 6.35
N ILE A 71 20.40 56.09 7.50
CA ILE A 71 20.54 54.66 7.78
C ILE A 71 19.91 54.38 9.15
N THR A 72 19.16 53.30 9.25
CA THR A 72 18.55 52.82 10.49
C THR A 72 18.81 51.33 10.61
N ALA A 73 19.79 50.97 11.44
CA ALA A 73 20.09 49.58 11.74
C ALA A 73 19.03 49.00 12.71
N ASN A 74 18.49 47.84 12.36
CA ASN A 74 17.46 47.13 13.09
C ASN A 74 17.93 45.71 13.41
N GLU A 75 17.90 45.36 14.70
CA GLU A 75 18.17 44.01 15.19
C GLU A 75 16.89 43.42 15.80
N SER A 76 16.59 42.16 15.47
CA SER A 76 15.37 41.47 15.91
C SER A 76 15.70 40.16 16.61
N LEU A 77 14.96 39.84 17.67
CA LEU A 77 15.08 38.54 18.35
C LEU A 77 14.66 37.41 17.40
N ARG A 78 15.48 36.36 17.32
CA ARG A 78 15.23 35.17 16.51
C ARG A 78 15.51 33.92 17.35
N THR A 79 14.73 32.88 17.14
CA THR A 79 15.08 31.53 17.61
C THR A 79 16.39 31.10 16.94
N GLY A 80 17.20 30.29 17.64
CA GLY A 80 18.54 29.93 17.18
C GLY A 80 18.76 28.45 16.98
N GLN A 81 17.71 27.64 17.09
CA GLN A 81 17.74 26.22 16.82
C GLN A 81 16.53 25.81 15.98
N TRP A 82 16.76 25.03 14.94
CA TRP A 82 15.72 24.45 14.09
C TRP A 82 15.84 22.92 14.10
N VAL A 83 14.71 22.25 14.24
CA VAL A 83 14.61 20.79 14.21
C VAL A 83 13.56 20.37 13.19
N LEU A 84 13.98 19.54 12.23
CA LEU A 84 13.08 18.84 11.33
C LEU A 84 13.14 17.34 11.62
N ASP A 85 12.04 16.64 11.39
CA ASP A 85 11.98 15.18 11.47
C ASP A 85 10.94 14.63 10.45
N ASP A 86 11.09 13.37 10.05
CA ASP A 86 10.16 12.70 9.13
C ASP A 86 10.14 11.16 9.34
N PHE A 87 9.30 10.45 8.59
CA PHE A 87 9.16 8.99 8.63
C PHE A 87 9.29 8.34 7.24
N ASP A 88 10.33 7.53 7.08
CA ASP A 88 10.51 6.63 5.94
C ASP A 88 10.02 5.20 6.27
N PHE A 89 8.95 4.78 5.60
CA PHE A 89 8.40 3.44 5.78
C PHE A 89 9.31 2.31 5.28
N THR A 90 10.27 2.60 4.39
CA THR A 90 11.24 1.62 3.90
C THR A 90 12.35 1.37 4.93
N LYS A 91 12.58 2.34 5.83
CA LYS A 91 13.52 2.28 6.94
C LYS A 91 12.83 2.71 8.25
N PRO A 92 11.80 2.00 8.73
CA PRO A 92 10.89 2.48 9.78
C PRO A 92 11.52 2.64 11.18
N ARG A 93 12.78 2.24 11.34
CA ARG A 93 13.58 2.43 12.58
C ARG A 93 14.67 3.50 12.43
N SER A 94 14.81 4.10 11.26
CA SER A 94 15.77 5.16 11.03
C SER A 94 15.32 6.41 11.80
N LEU A 95 16.27 7.05 12.48
CA LEU A 95 16.05 8.33 13.13
C LEU A 95 16.40 9.42 12.11
N LEU A 96 15.37 10.09 11.59
CA LEU A 96 15.49 11.11 10.56
C LEU A 96 15.56 12.53 11.13
N ALA A 97 15.40 12.69 12.45
CA ALA A 97 15.51 13.97 13.12
C ALA A 97 16.88 14.62 12.87
N ASN A 98 16.85 15.88 12.44
CA ASN A 98 18.02 16.71 12.23
C ASN A 98 17.87 18.02 13.02
N THR A 99 18.96 18.44 13.66
CA THR A 99 18.99 19.64 14.49
C THR A 99 20.14 20.52 14.03
N VAL A 100 19.85 21.79 13.73
CA VAL A 100 20.87 22.79 13.43
C VAL A 100 20.69 23.98 14.38
N ALA A 101 21.75 24.35 15.08
CA ALA A 101 21.79 25.50 15.96
C ALA A 101 22.74 26.57 15.42
N ASN A 102 22.24 27.80 15.27
CA ASN A 102 23.02 28.97 14.88
C ASN A 102 22.47 30.26 15.57
N PRO A 103 22.53 30.33 16.92
CA PRO A 103 21.95 31.43 17.68
C PRO A 103 22.66 32.77 17.40
N ARG A 104 21.90 33.86 17.43
CA ARG A 104 22.45 35.23 17.43
C ARG A 104 22.96 35.58 18.83
N GLU A 105 23.85 36.56 18.94
CA GLU A 105 24.32 37.10 20.22
C GLU A 105 23.26 38.03 20.86
N THR A 106 22.06 37.50 21.03
CA THR A 106 20.90 38.21 21.60
C THR A 106 20.26 37.37 22.70
N GLY A 107 19.50 37.99 23.60
CA GLY A 107 18.73 37.26 24.61
C GLY A 107 17.75 36.26 23.97
N HIS A 108 17.51 35.13 24.64
CA HIS A 108 16.57 34.07 24.20
C HIS A 108 16.85 33.44 22.82
N ALA A 109 18.05 33.65 22.27
CA ALA A 109 18.44 33.08 20.98
C ALA A 109 18.61 31.55 20.99
N THR A 110 18.52 30.87 22.12
CA THR A 110 18.68 29.40 22.22
C THR A 110 17.37 28.62 22.08
N TYR A 111 16.23 29.31 21.89
CA TYR A 111 14.94 28.63 21.72
C TYR A 111 14.88 27.85 20.41
N GLU A 112 14.21 26.70 20.50
CA GLU A 112 14.01 25.75 19.42
C GLU A 112 12.70 26.01 18.66
N HIS A 113 12.74 25.80 17.36
CA HIS A 113 11.57 25.60 16.51
C HIS A 113 11.58 24.16 15.98
N TYR A 114 10.51 23.41 16.22
CA TYR A 114 10.32 22.04 15.74
C TYR A 114 9.21 22.00 14.68
N GLU A 115 9.48 21.38 13.53
CA GLU A 115 8.54 21.24 12.41
C GLU A 115 8.45 19.77 11.95
N TRP A 116 7.21 19.30 11.74
CA TRP A 116 6.88 17.98 11.22
C TRP A 116 5.68 18.08 10.27
N PRO A 117 5.68 17.42 9.09
CA PRO A 117 6.78 16.63 8.53
C PRO A 117 7.89 17.52 7.95
N GLY A 118 9.09 16.96 7.80
CA GLY A 118 10.27 17.64 7.24
C GLY A 118 10.38 17.63 5.71
N ASP A 119 9.58 16.79 5.03
CA ASP A 119 9.56 16.58 3.57
C ASP A 119 10.87 16.03 2.99
N TYR A 120 11.46 15.05 3.68
CA TYR A 120 12.64 14.33 3.22
C TYR A 120 12.64 12.88 3.71
N PHE A 121 13.33 12.01 2.96
CA PHE A 121 13.53 10.60 3.34
C PHE A 121 15.00 10.21 3.43
N ASP A 122 15.90 11.10 3.01
CA ASP A 122 17.34 10.95 3.17
C ASP A 122 17.85 11.89 4.26
N LYS A 123 18.78 11.38 5.08
CA LYS A 123 19.30 12.15 6.21
C LYS A 123 20.12 13.37 5.75
N SER A 124 20.91 13.24 4.68
CA SER A 124 21.76 14.33 4.19
C SER A 124 20.94 15.47 3.60
N GLU A 125 19.82 15.14 2.94
CA GLU A 125 18.83 16.11 2.48
C GLU A 125 18.17 16.82 3.67
N GLY A 126 17.77 16.07 4.71
CA GLY A 126 17.23 16.64 5.94
C GLY A 126 18.20 17.58 6.67
N GLU A 127 19.49 17.25 6.73
CA GLU A 127 20.54 18.12 7.29
C GLU A 127 20.66 19.43 6.47
N MET A 128 20.63 19.33 5.14
CA MET A 128 20.65 20.50 4.25
C MET A 128 19.44 21.39 4.45
N LEU A 129 18.23 20.83 4.42
CA LEU A 129 16.97 21.57 4.59
C LEU A 129 16.90 22.22 5.97
N THR A 130 17.27 21.50 7.05
CA THR A 130 17.29 22.05 8.41
C THR A 130 18.24 23.24 8.52
N ARG A 131 19.42 23.16 7.88
CA ARG A 131 20.38 24.28 7.81
C ARG A 131 19.80 25.47 7.07
N ILE A 132 19.19 25.26 5.89
CA ILE A 132 18.53 26.33 5.12
C ILE A 132 17.44 27.01 5.96
N ARG A 133 16.64 26.24 6.71
CA ARG A 133 15.61 26.79 7.60
C ARG A 133 16.20 27.61 8.74
N MET A 134 17.26 27.12 9.37
CA MET A 134 17.96 27.88 10.41
C MET A 134 18.55 29.19 9.85
N GLU A 135 19.19 29.14 8.68
CA GLU A 135 19.73 30.33 8.00
C GLU A 135 18.61 31.33 7.61
N ALA A 136 17.47 30.85 7.08
CA ALA A 136 16.30 31.66 6.79
C ALA A 136 15.74 32.31 8.06
N GLN A 137 15.58 31.56 9.14
CA GLN A 137 15.08 32.10 10.41
C GLN A 137 16.02 33.16 10.99
N ARG A 138 17.35 32.96 10.86
CA ARG A 138 18.37 33.90 11.31
C ARG A 138 18.44 35.16 10.44
N SER A 139 18.22 35.03 9.13
CA SER A 139 18.55 36.07 8.13
C SER A 139 17.92 37.44 8.44
N PRO A 140 16.61 37.59 8.71
CA PRO A 140 16.01 38.87 9.04
C PRO A 140 16.22 39.32 10.49
N GLY A 141 17.16 38.70 11.21
CA GLY A 141 17.64 39.18 12.51
C GLY A 141 18.44 40.47 12.43
N SER A 142 19.16 40.71 11.32
CA SER A 142 19.84 41.99 11.03
C SER A 142 19.34 42.58 9.72
N ARG A 143 18.82 43.81 9.77
CA ARG A 143 18.44 44.60 8.60
C ARG A 143 18.84 46.05 8.84
N ALA A 144 19.14 46.78 7.77
CA ALA A 144 19.19 48.23 7.85
C ALA A 144 18.23 48.85 6.83
N GLY A 145 17.42 49.79 7.26
CA GLY A 145 16.69 50.67 6.35
C GLY A 145 17.56 51.85 5.98
N GLY A 146 17.36 52.44 4.81
CA GLY A 146 17.96 53.72 4.50
C GLY A 146 17.32 54.47 3.36
N ALA A 147 17.78 55.70 3.19
CA ALA A 147 17.33 56.63 2.17
C ALA A 147 18.49 57.51 1.69
N GLY A 148 18.51 57.80 0.39
CA GLY A 148 19.55 58.61 -0.22
C GLY A 148 19.12 59.25 -1.53
N ASN A 149 19.81 60.32 -1.90
CA ASN A 149 19.71 60.94 -3.21
C ASN A 149 20.65 60.20 -4.16
N ILE A 150 20.34 58.94 -4.46
CA ILE A 150 21.16 58.03 -5.27
C ILE A 150 20.27 57.19 -6.19
N ARG A 151 20.63 57.05 -7.48
CA ARG A 151 19.80 56.33 -8.48
C ARG A 151 20.41 55.01 -8.94
N THR A 152 21.68 54.82 -8.67
CA THR A 152 22.54 53.74 -9.14
C THR A 152 22.49 52.48 -8.27
N LEU A 153 21.84 52.55 -7.11
CA LEU A 153 21.66 51.39 -6.22
C LEU A 153 20.46 50.56 -6.68
N MET A 154 20.70 49.28 -6.95
CA MET A 154 19.71 48.35 -7.51
C MET A 154 19.58 47.10 -6.63
N THR A 155 18.36 46.60 -6.49
CA THR A 155 18.09 45.33 -5.79
C THR A 155 18.92 44.18 -6.39
N GLY A 156 19.52 43.36 -5.53
CA GLY A 156 20.35 42.22 -5.94
C GLY A 156 21.82 42.56 -6.19
N TYR A 157 22.25 43.79 -5.91
CA TYR A 157 23.66 44.19 -5.94
C TYR A 157 24.18 44.53 -4.53
N THR A 158 25.50 44.52 -4.36
CA THR A 158 26.16 44.97 -3.14
C THR A 158 26.73 46.38 -3.27
N PHE A 159 26.95 47.07 -2.16
CA PHE A 159 27.77 48.27 -2.09
C PHE A 159 28.41 48.38 -0.70
N THR A 160 29.50 49.14 -0.59
CA THR A 160 30.14 49.43 0.69
C THR A 160 29.77 50.83 1.18
N LEU A 161 29.17 50.91 2.37
CA LEU A 161 28.87 52.18 3.03
C LEU A 161 30.10 52.70 3.77
N MET A 162 30.36 54.01 3.64
CA MET A 162 31.45 54.70 4.31
C MET A 162 30.97 56.01 4.96
N ASN A 163 31.79 56.57 5.85
CA ASN A 163 31.58 57.89 6.46
C ASN A 163 30.33 58.03 7.37
N HIS A 164 29.75 56.93 7.85
CA HIS A 164 28.71 56.97 8.88
C HIS A 164 29.35 57.17 10.28
N PRO A 165 28.80 58.04 11.16
CA PRO A 165 29.38 58.32 12.48
C PRO A 165 29.53 57.09 13.39
N THR A 166 28.63 56.12 13.27
CA THR A 166 28.71 54.81 13.94
C THR A 166 29.54 53.86 13.09
N ALA A 167 30.70 53.42 13.60
CA ALA A 167 31.70 52.65 12.85
C ALA A 167 31.14 51.31 12.35
N GLU A 168 30.35 50.60 13.15
CA GLU A 168 29.79 49.28 12.88
C GLU A 168 28.79 49.27 11.71
N VAL A 169 28.27 50.45 11.34
CA VAL A 169 27.37 50.63 10.20
C VAL A 169 28.16 50.73 8.89
N ASN A 170 29.44 51.10 8.93
CA ASN A 170 30.29 51.17 7.73
C ASN A 170 30.76 49.77 7.34
N GLN A 171 30.02 49.12 6.44
CA GLN A 171 30.31 47.78 5.93
C GLN A 171 29.71 47.59 4.54
N GLU A 172 29.93 46.41 3.97
CA GLU A 172 29.26 46.01 2.73
C GLU A 172 27.84 45.49 3.01
N TYR A 173 26.90 45.96 2.18
CA TYR A 173 25.50 45.60 2.24
C TYR A 173 25.02 45.05 0.90
N LEU A 174 24.17 44.04 0.95
CA LEU A 174 23.30 43.60 -0.12
C LEU A 174 22.01 44.44 -0.12
N LEU A 175 21.63 44.96 -1.28
CA LEU A 175 20.35 45.64 -1.51
C LEU A 175 19.24 44.60 -1.70
N VAL A 176 18.47 44.32 -0.64
CA VAL A 176 17.36 43.36 -0.67
C VAL A 176 16.12 43.97 -1.31
N GLN A 177 15.89 45.27 -1.08
CA GLN A 177 14.81 46.02 -1.70
C GLN A 177 15.28 47.43 -2.01
N THR A 178 14.83 47.98 -3.13
CA THR A 178 15.03 49.36 -3.53
C THR A 178 13.68 49.94 -3.98
N THR A 179 13.43 51.20 -3.65
CA THR A 179 12.24 51.93 -4.07
C THR A 179 12.66 53.33 -4.48
N LEU A 180 12.64 53.58 -5.78
CA LEU A 180 13.04 54.86 -6.36
C LEU A 180 11.81 55.75 -6.54
N PHE A 181 11.81 56.89 -5.85
CA PHE A 181 10.89 57.97 -6.09
C PHE A 181 11.56 59.02 -6.99
N LEU A 182 10.90 59.39 -8.09
CA LEU A 182 11.36 60.40 -9.04
C LEU A 182 10.26 61.43 -9.27
N ARG A 183 10.63 62.71 -9.15
CA ARG A 183 9.79 63.85 -9.52
C ARG A 183 10.55 64.71 -10.52
N ASP A 184 9.95 64.88 -11.69
CA ASP A 184 10.49 65.73 -12.75
C ASP A 184 9.99 67.17 -12.64
N ASN A 185 10.66 68.07 -13.34
CA ASN A 185 10.32 69.48 -13.45
C ASN A 185 8.97 69.68 -14.14
N ALA A 186 8.27 70.75 -13.73
CA ALA A 186 7.08 71.21 -14.44
C ALA A 186 7.45 71.72 -15.84
N GLN A 187 6.71 71.30 -16.86
CA GLN A 187 6.95 71.64 -18.27
C GLN A 187 6.37 73.02 -18.70
N HIS A 188 5.76 73.79 -17.78
CA HIS A 188 5.11 75.07 -18.08
C HIS A 188 5.85 76.26 -17.44
N SER A 189 5.97 77.36 -18.18
CA SER A 189 6.54 78.63 -17.71
C SER A 189 5.73 79.23 -16.56
N GLY A 190 6.41 79.65 -15.49
CA GLY A 190 5.79 80.29 -14.32
C GLY A 190 5.56 79.37 -13.11
N GLN A 191 5.94 78.08 -13.19
CA GLN A 191 5.97 77.18 -12.04
C GLN A 191 7.40 76.97 -11.53
N ASN A 192 7.54 76.70 -10.23
CA ASN A 192 8.82 76.36 -9.62
C ASN A 192 9.35 75.04 -10.22
N GLN A 193 10.56 75.08 -10.79
CA GLN A 193 11.27 73.88 -11.22
C GLN A 193 11.78 73.14 -9.99
N HIS A 194 11.31 71.91 -9.80
CA HIS A 194 11.68 71.08 -8.66
C HIS A 194 11.89 69.64 -9.14
N PHE A 195 13.14 69.31 -9.46
CA PHE A 195 13.58 67.95 -9.70
C PHE A 195 13.99 67.32 -8.37
N THR A 196 13.50 66.11 -8.08
CA THR A 196 13.85 65.38 -6.86
C THR A 196 13.87 63.90 -7.14
N TYR A 197 14.86 63.21 -6.59
CA TYR A 197 14.89 61.77 -6.55
C TYR A 197 15.36 61.31 -5.19
N VAL A 198 14.71 60.28 -4.68
CA VAL A 198 15.06 59.62 -3.42
C VAL A 198 14.89 58.14 -3.63
N THR A 199 15.93 57.38 -3.30
CA THR A 199 15.84 55.92 -3.23
C THR A 199 15.80 55.52 -1.77
N THR A 200 14.76 54.81 -1.38
CA THR A 200 14.72 54.09 -0.10
C THR A 200 15.10 52.64 -0.34
N PHE A 201 15.74 52.01 0.64
CA PHE A 201 16.25 50.66 0.49
C PHE A 201 16.22 49.86 1.79
N GLU A 202 16.10 48.55 1.65
CA GLU A 202 16.33 47.56 2.70
C GLU A 202 17.65 46.85 2.43
N LEU A 203 18.53 46.88 3.43
CA LEU A 203 19.89 46.36 3.36
C LEU A 203 20.05 45.12 4.23
N HIS A 204 20.83 44.18 3.72
CA HIS A 204 21.30 43.01 4.44
C HIS A 204 22.83 43.05 4.54
N PRO A 205 23.43 43.00 5.74
CA PRO A 205 24.88 42.93 5.88
C PRO A 205 25.45 41.69 5.18
N THR A 206 26.48 41.84 4.33
CA THR A 206 27.01 40.68 3.57
C THR A 206 27.75 39.65 4.42
N ARG A 207 28.06 40.00 5.68
CA ARG A 207 28.61 39.10 6.71
C ARG A 207 27.61 38.06 7.24
N GLU A 208 26.31 38.28 7.06
CA GLU A 208 25.26 37.33 7.45
C GLU A 208 24.80 36.56 6.20
N VAL A 209 24.30 35.33 6.38
CA VAL A 209 23.77 34.56 5.25
C VAL A 209 22.38 35.08 4.87
N TYR A 210 22.18 35.35 3.57
CA TYR A 210 20.88 35.65 3.03
C TYR A 210 20.14 34.37 2.60
N ARG A 211 18.91 34.22 3.07
CA ARG A 211 17.98 33.17 2.66
C ARG A 211 16.58 33.78 2.53
N PRO A 212 15.80 33.35 1.53
CA PRO A 212 14.42 33.80 1.39
C PRO A 212 13.54 33.26 2.53
N GLN A 213 12.52 34.04 2.92
CA GLN A 213 11.47 33.55 3.81
C GLN A 213 10.46 32.70 3.01
N ARG A 214 9.83 31.70 3.65
CA ARG A 214 8.71 30.95 3.07
C ARG A 214 7.45 31.81 3.11
N THR A 215 7.24 32.65 2.10
CA THR A 215 6.05 33.50 1.98
C THR A 215 4.93 32.82 1.21
N VAL A 216 5.25 31.82 0.37
CA VAL A 216 4.27 31.02 -0.35
C VAL A 216 4.08 29.70 0.39
N SER A 217 2.84 29.43 0.82
CA SER A 217 2.50 28.18 1.51
C SER A 217 2.39 27.02 0.52
N LYS A 218 2.86 25.83 0.91
CA LYS A 218 2.65 24.60 0.13
C LYS A 218 1.14 24.34 0.00
N PRO A 219 0.62 24.02 -1.19
CA PRO A 219 -0.79 23.70 -1.33
C PRO A 219 -1.13 22.40 -0.60
N HIS A 220 -2.34 22.35 -0.04
CA HIS A 220 -2.84 21.18 0.67
C HIS A 220 -4.16 20.72 0.05
N THR A 221 -4.29 19.41 -0.09
CA THR A 221 -5.56 18.77 -0.45
C THR A 221 -6.54 18.87 0.73
N LYS A 222 -7.85 18.79 0.43
CA LYS A 222 -8.92 18.97 1.41
C LYS A 222 -9.71 17.68 1.70
N GLY A 223 -9.20 16.54 1.21
CA GLY A 223 -9.82 15.23 1.38
C GLY A 223 -9.44 14.26 0.27
N PRO A 224 -9.92 13.01 0.36
CA PRO A 224 -9.60 11.96 -0.60
C PRO A 224 -10.11 12.26 -2.01
N GLN A 225 -9.40 11.75 -3.01
CA GLN A 225 -9.71 11.90 -4.42
C GLN A 225 -9.76 10.53 -5.11
N SER A 226 -10.63 10.38 -6.12
CA SER A 226 -10.62 9.18 -6.96
C SER A 226 -9.45 9.22 -7.94
N ALA A 227 -8.82 8.06 -8.14
CA ALA A 227 -7.82 7.83 -9.17
C ALA A 227 -8.01 6.43 -9.77
N ILE A 228 -7.54 6.22 -11.00
CA ILE A 228 -7.58 4.92 -11.67
C ILE A 228 -6.21 4.26 -11.59
N VAL A 229 -6.17 2.99 -11.20
CA VAL A 229 -4.92 2.22 -11.12
C VAL A 229 -4.35 2.01 -12.53
N THR A 230 -3.05 2.26 -12.71
CA THR A 230 -2.36 2.16 -14.00
C THR A 230 -1.19 1.17 -13.94
N GLY A 231 -0.69 0.80 -15.12
CA GLY A 231 0.48 -0.07 -15.26
C GLY A 231 0.81 -0.35 -16.72
N PRO A 232 1.80 -1.21 -16.99
CA PRO A 232 2.24 -1.52 -18.34
C PRO A 232 1.14 -2.15 -19.18
N SER A 233 1.15 -1.86 -20.48
CA SER A 233 0.23 -2.47 -21.44
C SER A 233 0.28 -4.01 -21.39
N GLY A 234 -0.90 -4.63 -21.40
CA GLY A 234 -1.06 -6.10 -21.38
C GLY A 234 -0.95 -6.75 -19.98
N GLN A 235 -0.73 -5.97 -18.92
CA GLN A 235 -0.79 -6.47 -17.55
C GLN A 235 -2.17 -6.21 -16.93
N GLU A 236 -2.65 -7.14 -16.08
CA GLU A 236 -3.84 -6.90 -15.24
C GLU A 236 -3.48 -6.35 -13.85
N ILE A 237 -2.25 -6.53 -13.40
CA ILE A 237 -1.79 -6.16 -12.08
C ILE A 237 -0.35 -5.64 -12.14
N TRP A 238 -0.09 -4.51 -11.48
CA TRP A 238 1.24 -3.92 -11.41
C TRP A 238 1.53 -3.44 -9.99
N THR A 239 2.44 -4.15 -9.32
CA THR A 239 2.75 -3.94 -7.90
C THR A 239 4.22 -4.21 -7.61
N ASP A 240 4.71 -3.65 -6.50
CA ASP A 240 6.08 -3.85 -6.04
C ASP A 240 6.16 -4.68 -4.75
N GLN A 241 7.38 -4.83 -4.20
CA GLN A 241 7.64 -5.62 -3.00
C GLN A 241 6.90 -5.14 -1.73
N TYR A 242 6.36 -3.91 -1.74
CA TYR A 242 5.61 -3.33 -0.63
C TYR A 242 4.09 -3.38 -0.86
N GLY A 243 3.64 -3.98 -1.96
CA GLY A 243 2.23 -4.00 -2.34
C GLY A 243 1.71 -2.61 -2.75
N ARG A 244 2.57 -1.75 -3.30
CA ARG A 244 2.20 -0.42 -3.82
C ARG A 244 1.70 -0.54 -5.24
N VAL A 245 0.87 0.39 -5.69
CA VAL A 245 0.41 0.48 -7.09
C VAL A 245 0.68 1.87 -7.64
N LYS A 246 0.51 2.04 -8.95
CA LYS A 246 0.52 3.35 -9.61
C LYS A 246 -0.89 3.72 -10.04
N VAL A 247 -1.16 5.01 -10.14
CA VAL A 247 -2.47 5.53 -10.50
C VAL A 247 -2.33 6.72 -11.46
N GLN A 248 -3.44 7.11 -12.07
CA GLN A 248 -3.59 8.41 -12.70
C GLN A 248 -4.78 9.13 -12.09
N PHE A 249 -4.56 10.38 -11.68
CA PHE A 249 -5.60 11.24 -11.13
C PHE A 249 -6.43 11.86 -12.25
N GLY A 250 -7.71 12.15 -12.00
CA GLY A 250 -8.58 12.76 -13.00
C GLY A 250 -8.16 14.16 -13.47
N TRP A 251 -7.36 14.87 -12.67
CA TRP A 251 -6.80 16.18 -13.02
C TRP A 251 -5.45 16.09 -13.75
N ASP A 252 -4.83 14.91 -13.83
CA ASP A 252 -3.59 14.72 -14.59
C ASP A 252 -3.89 14.67 -16.10
N ARG A 253 -3.53 15.75 -16.78
CA ARG A 253 -3.72 15.95 -18.22
C ARG A 253 -2.59 15.39 -19.08
N TYR A 254 -1.45 15.03 -18.47
CA TYR A 254 -0.24 14.62 -19.20
C TYR A 254 0.00 13.12 -19.11
N GLY A 255 -0.51 12.45 -18.07
CA GLY A 255 -0.47 11.01 -17.92
C GLY A 255 -1.12 10.25 -19.08
N LYS A 256 -0.55 9.08 -19.39
CA LYS A 256 -0.94 8.23 -20.54
C LYS A 256 -1.66 6.95 -20.14
N MET A 257 -2.13 6.87 -18.90
CA MET A 257 -2.71 5.68 -18.28
C MET A 257 -1.75 4.47 -18.29
N ASP A 258 -0.48 4.73 -17.98
CA ASP A 258 0.63 3.77 -18.07
C ASP A 258 1.41 3.66 -16.75
N GLU A 259 2.49 2.89 -16.75
CA GLU A 259 3.38 2.72 -15.60
C GLU A 259 4.16 3.97 -15.19
N ASN A 260 4.07 5.08 -15.92
CA ASN A 260 4.79 6.33 -15.64
C ASN A 260 3.85 7.42 -15.08
N SER A 261 2.56 7.14 -14.95
CA SER A 261 1.53 8.13 -14.59
C SER A 261 1.65 8.63 -13.14
N SER A 262 2.25 7.86 -12.23
CA SER A 262 2.55 8.31 -10.87
C SER A 262 3.80 7.67 -10.26
N CYS A 263 4.15 8.16 -9.07
CA CYS A 263 5.00 7.44 -8.14
C CYS A 263 4.31 6.16 -7.61
N TRP A 264 5.05 5.33 -6.88
CA TRP A 264 4.49 4.16 -6.20
C TRP A 264 3.71 4.58 -4.94
N ILE A 265 2.42 4.28 -4.90
CA ILE A 265 1.50 4.68 -3.85
C ILE A 265 1.17 3.49 -2.94
N ARG A 266 1.32 3.67 -1.63
CA ARG A 266 0.96 2.64 -0.64
C ARG A 266 -0.54 2.43 -0.59
N VAL A 267 -0.94 1.19 -0.38
CA VAL A 267 -2.35 0.77 -0.26
C VAL A 267 -2.64 0.43 1.19
N SER A 268 -3.69 1.03 1.74
CA SER A 268 -4.28 0.61 3.00
C SER A 268 -4.93 -0.75 2.85
N TYR A 269 -4.65 -1.65 3.78
CA TYR A 269 -5.21 -3.00 3.82
C TYR A 269 -6.07 -3.18 5.07
N PRO A 270 -7.11 -4.03 5.04
CA PRO A 270 -7.97 -4.28 6.20
C PRO A 270 -7.18 -4.78 7.43
N TRP A 271 -6.07 -5.50 7.21
CA TRP A 271 -5.22 -6.00 8.28
C TRP A 271 -3.77 -6.16 7.79
N ALA A 272 -2.80 -5.54 8.46
CA ALA A 272 -1.39 -5.62 8.09
C ALA A 272 -0.50 -5.83 9.34
N GLY A 273 0.25 -6.93 9.35
CA GLY A 273 1.18 -7.29 10.42
C GLY A 273 2.52 -7.80 9.88
N LYS A 274 3.47 -8.10 10.78
CA LYS A 274 4.79 -8.62 10.40
C LYS A 274 4.68 -10.07 9.93
N GLY A 275 4.50 -10.26 8.62
CA GLY A 275 4.39 -11.58 7.98
C GLY A 275 3.00 -12.20 8.02
N PHE A 276 1.96 -11.43 8.34
CA PHE A 276 0.56 -11.87 8.35
C PHE A 276 -0.37 -10.70 8.02
N GLY A 277 -1.62 -10.98 7.64
CA GLY A 277 -2.64 -9.97 7.36
C GLY A 277 -3.55 -10.36 6.20
N MET A 278 -4.25 -9.36 5.66
CA MET A 278 -5.11 -9.48 4.48
C MET A 278 -4.54 -8.61 3.36
N ILE A 279 -4.34 -9.19 2.18
CA ILE A 279 -3.79 -8.47 1.02
C ILE A 279 -4.69 -8.65 -0.19
N GLN A 280 -5.07 -7.52 -0.78
CA GLN A 280 -5.90 -7.44 -1.99
C GLN A 280 -5.34 -6.30 -2.83
N ILE A 281 -4.44 -6.60 -3.76
CA ILE A 281 -3.79 -5.56 -4.58
C ILE A 281 -4.82 -4.98 -5.56
N PRO A 282 -5.01 -3.65 -5.63
CA PRO A 282 -5.79 -3.01 -6.69
C PRO A 282 -5.24 -3.38 -8.07
N ARG A 283 -6.13 -3.74 -8.99
CA ARG A 283 -5.77 -4.10 -10.38
C ARG A 283 -5.87 -2.91 -11.31
N ILE A 284 -5.15 -2.97 -12.43
CA ILE A 284 -5.16 -1.92 -13.45
C ILE A 284 -6.59 -1.70 -13.94
N GLY A 285 -6.99 -0.43 -14.07
CA GLY A 285 -8.34 -0.01 -14.45
C GLY A 285 -9.33 0.13 -13.29
N GLN A 286 -9.01 -0.34 -12.08
CA GLN A 286 -9.88 -0.17 -10.91
C GLN A 286 -9.79 1.25 -10.34
N GLU A 287 -10.92 1.76 -9.84
CA GLU A 287 -10.97 3.02 -9.11
C GLU A 287 -10.55 2.83 -7.65
N VAL A 288 -9.68 3.73 -7.18
CA VAL A 288 -9.21 3.80 -5.80
C VAL A 288 -9.43 5.20 -5.23
N LEU A 289 -9.64 5.26 -3.92
CA LEU A 289 -9.67 6.52 -3.17
C LEU A 289 -8.28 6.79 -2.61
N VAL A 290 -7.69 7.91 -3.01
CA VAL A 290 -6.36 8.36 -2.62
C VAL A 290 -6.50 9.53 -1.66
N ASP A 291 -6.02 9.37 -0.45
CA ASP A 291 -5.79 10.45 0.51
C ASP A 291 -4.33 10.89 0.48
N PHE A 292 -4.01 11.98 1.15
CA PHE A 292 -2.69 12.60 1.11
C PHE A 292 -2.22 12.85 2.54
N LYS A 293 -1.05 12.33 2.92
CA LYS A 293 -0.57 12.45 4.30
C LYS A 293 -0.39 13.92 4.66
N ASN A 294 -0.98 14.32 5.80
CA ASN A 294 -1.04 15.72 6.23
C ASN A 294 -1.66 16.68 5.19
N GLY A 295 -2.39 16.17 4.19
CA GLY A 295 -2.92 16.93 3.06
C GLY A 295 -1.90 17.20 1.95
N ASP A 296 -0.66 16.72 2.06
CA ASP A 296 0.42 17.02 1.12
C ASP A 296 0.24 16.28 -0.24
N PRO A 297 0.02 17.00 -1.36
CA PRO A 297 -0.14 16.41 -2.70
C PRO A 297 1.01 15.48 -3.13
N ASP A 298 2.21 15.65 -2.55
CA ASP A 298 3.40 14.84 -2.86
C ASP A 298 3.38 13.47 -2.17
N LEU A 299 2.53 13.30 -1.15
CA LEU A 299 2.51 12.12 -0.27
C LEU A 299 1.17 11.35 -0.35
N PRO A 300 0.80 10.82 -1.54
CA PRO A 300 -0.44 10.08 -1.69
C PRO A 300 -0.41 8.72 -0.96
N ILE A 301 -1.58 8.27 -0.53
CA ILE A 301 -1.84 6.96 0.05
C ILE A 301 -3.24 6.50 -0.34
N ILE A 302 -3.38 5.28 -0.86
CA ILE A 302 -4.68 4.71 -1.17
C ILE A 302 -5.33 4.25 0.13
N VAL A 303 -6.51 4.78 0.44
CA VAL A 303 -7.26 4.51 1.66
C VAL A 303 -8.53 3.69 1.42
N GLY A 304 -8.98 3.59 0.18
CA GLY A 304 -10.22 2.89 -0.15
C GLY A 304 -10.35 2.51 -1.63
N ARG A 305 -11.46 1.85 -1.94
CA ARG A 305 -11.84 1.39 -3.28
C ARG A 305 -13.33 1.64 -3.47
N THR A 306 -13.72 1.94 -4.70
CA THR A 306 -15.12 2.17 -5.05
C THR A 306 -15.45 1.39 -6.32
N TYR A 307 -16.69 0.87 -6.38
CA TYR A 307 -17.25 0.38 -7.63
C TYR A 307 -17.77 1.56 -8.45
N ASN A 308 -17.74 1.43 -9.77
CA ASN A 308 -18.28 2.40 -10.71
C ASN A 308 -18.93 1.67 -11.90
N GLN A 309 -19.32 2.41 -12.94
CA GLN A 309 -20.04 1.81 -14.07
C GLN A 309 -19.22 0.77 -14.85
N ASP A 310 -17.90 0.92 -14.91
CA ASP A 310 -16.99 -0.01 -15.59
C ASP A 310 -16.58 -1.17 -14.68
N THR A 311 -16.58 -0.93 -13.36
CA THR A 311 -16.27 -1.91 -12.32
C THR A 311 -17.48 -2.07 -11.42
N MET A 312 -18.51 -2.74 -11.92
CA MET A 312 -19.73 -2.98 -11.14
C MET A 312 -19.52 -3.98 -10.00
N PRO A 313 -20.31 -3.91 -8.92
CA PRO A 313 -20.28 -4.92 -7.85
C PRO A 313 -20.50 -6.34 -8.40
N PRO A 314 -19.91 -7.38 -7.77
CA PRO A 314 -19.94 -8.76 -8.26
C PRO A 314 -21.31 -9.45 -8.16
N TRP A 315 -22.31 -8.79 -7.56
CA TRP A 315 -23.66 -9.33 -7.39
C TRP A 315 -24.67 -8.41 -8.09
N GLY A 316 -25.81 -8.99 -8.51
CA GLY A 316 -26.89 -8.26 -9.16
C GLY A 316 -27.64 -7.33 -8.21
N LEU A 317 -27.05 -6.20 -7.83
CA LEU A 317 -27.67 -5.17 -7.01
C LEU A 317 -28.66 -4.31 -7.84
N PRO A 318 -29.75 -3.83 -7.23
CA PRO A 318 -30.13 -4.00 -5.81
C PRO A 318 -30.84 -5.33 -5.49
N GLY A 319 -31.10 -6.19 -6.48
CA GLY A 319 -31.88 -7.43 -6.31
C GLY A 319 -31.28 -8.44 -5.32
N MET A 320 -29.95 -8.49 -5.20
CA MET A 320 -29.20 -9.37 -4.30
C MET A 320 -28.68 -8.63 -3.05
N ALA A 321 -29.46 -7.69 -2.50
CA ALA A 321 -29.03 -6.85 -1.38
C ALA A 321 -28.76 -7.60 -0.05
N SER A 322 -29.30 -8.81 0.13
CA SER A 322 -29.01 -9.68 1.28
C SER A 322 -27.66 -10.41 1.18
N GLN A 323 -26.96 -10.31 0.04
CA GLN A 323 -25.71 -11.00 -0.18
C GLN A 323 -24.51 -10.15 0.23
N SER A 324 -23.53 -10.80 0.84
CA SER A 324 -22.25 -10.22 1.22
C SER A 324 -21.10 -11.21 1.01
N GLY A 325 -19.85 -10.74 0.99
CA GLY A 325 -18.67 -11.61 0.90
C GLY A 325 -17.59 -11.13 -0.05
N ILE A 326 -16.77 -12.08 -0.51
CA ILE A 326 -15.59 -11.85 -1.34
C ILE A 326 -15.69 -12.73 -2.58
N PHE A 327 -15.52 -12.12 -3.75
CA PHE A 327 -15.33 -12.81 -5.02
C PHE A 327 -14.01 -12.35 -5.64
N SER A 328 -13.09 -13.29 -5.86
CA SER A 328 -11.83 -13.03 -6.57
C SER A 328 -12.01 -13.31 -8.05
N HIS A 329 -11.14 -12.75 -8.89
CA HIS A 329 -11.09 -13.08 -10.31
C HIS A 329 -9.75 -13.73 -10.65
N SER A 330 -9.74 -14.82 -11.41
CA SER A 330 -8.51 -15.38 -11.95
C SER A 330 -7.81 -14.34 -12.82
N LEU A 331 -6.49 -14.18 -12.66
CA LEU A 331 -5.71 -13.28 -13.53
C LEU A 331 -5.75 -13.84 -14.95
N TYR A 332 -6.06 -12.99 -15.93
CA TYR A 332 -6.19 -13.37 -17.34
C TYR A 332 -7.26 -14.45 -17.60
N GLY A 333 -8.18 -14.63 -16.65
CA GLY A 333 -9.31 -15.56 -16.75
C GLY A 333 -10.54 -14.91 -17.39
N GLY A 334 -11.54 -15.73 -17.69
CA GLY A 334 -12.86 -15.24 -18.10
C GLY A 334 -13.67 -14.66 -16.94
N PRO A 335 -14.77 -13.95 -17.22
CA PRO A 335 -15.54 -13.15 -16.26
C PRO A 335 -16.10 -13.92 -15.05
N THR A 336 -16.20 -15.24 -15.16
CA THR A 336 -16.75 -16.12 -14.12
C THR A 336 -15.68 -16.91 -13.38
N ASN A 337 -14.42 -16.86 -13.81
CA ASN A 337 -13.35 -17.66 -13.22
C ASN A 337 -12.86 -16.98 -11.94
N GLY A 338 -13.10 -17.61 -10.79
CA GLY A 338 -12.88 -16.94 -9.52
C GLY A 338 -13.13 -17.80 -8.28
N ASN A 339 -12.56 -17.40 -7.15
CA ASN A 339 -12.83 -18.02 -5.85
C ASN A 339 -13.85 -17.17 -5.10
N MET A 340 -14.70 -17.80 -4.30
CA MET A 340 -15.78 -17.11 -3.60
C MET A 340 -15.95 -17.60 -2.16
N LEU A 341 -16.17 -16.65 -1.26
CA LEU A 341 -16.84 -16.85 0.01
C LEU A 341 -17.99 -15.85 0.07
N ARG A 342 -19.23 -16.35 0.01
CA ARG A 342 -20.45 -15.54 0.01
C ARG A 342 -21.38 -15.97 1.13
N PHE A 343 -22.01 -14.99 1.76
CA PHE A 343 -23.10 -15.14 2.72
C PHE A 343 -24.38 -14.54 2.10
N ASP A 344 -25.50 -15.23 2.22
CA ASP A 344 -26.84 -14.71 1.89
C ASP A 344 -27.68 -14.70 3.17
N ASP A 345 -28.02 -13.51 3.65
CA ASP A 345 -28.76 -13.30 4.91
C ASP A 345 -30.29 -13.24 4.70
N LYS A 346 -30.77 -13.78 3.57
CA LYS A 346 -32.21 -13.85 3.30
C LYS A 346 -32.90 -14.86 4.22
N THR A 347 -33.77 -14.38 5.08
CA THR A 347 -34.49 -15.20 6.07
C THR A 347 -35.23 -16.38 5.44
N GLY A 348 -34.98 -17.60 5.96
CA GLY A 348 -35.57 -18.85 5.49
C GLY A 348 -34.94 -19.41 4.21
N ALA A 349 -33.90 -18.75 3.70
CA ALA A 349 -33.12 -19.16 2.54
C ALA A 349 -31.63 -18.80 2.72
N GLU A 350 -31.17 -18.78 3.97
CA GLU A 350 -29.80 -18.41 4.32
C GLU A 350 -28.80 -19.38 3.70
N GLU A 351 -27.71 -18.87 3.15
CA GLU A 351 -26.70 -19.69 2.49
C GLU A 351 -25.29 -19.16 2.77
N VAL A 352 -24.36 -20.09 3.02
CA VAL A 352 -22.93 -19.82 2.88
C VAL A 352 -22.42 -20.60 1.68
N LYS A 353 -21.89 -19.89 0.68
CA LYS A 353 -21.30 -20.49 -0.51
C LYS A 353 -19.79 -20.32 -0.49
N PHE A 354 -19.10 -21.44 -0.48
CA PHE A 354 -17.65 -21.50 -0.64
C PHE A 354 -17.33 -22.17 -1.98
N HIS A 355 -16.62 -21.47 -2.84
CA HIS A 355 -16.29 -21.93 -4.19
C HIS A 355 -14.79 -21.75 -4.45
N ALA A 356 -14.14 -22.84 -4.86
CA ALA A 356 -12.76 -22.82 -5.33
C ALA A 356 -12.77 -23.07 -6.84
N GLU A 357 -12.12 -22.20 -7.61
CA GLU A 357 -12.03 -22.31 -9.08
C GLU A 357 -11.25 -23.57 -9.51
N LYS A 358 -10.27 -23.99 -8.69
CA LYS A 358 -9.37 -25.09 -9.01
C LYS A 358 -9.18 -26.03 -7.82
N ASP A 359 -8.10 -25.83 -7.05
CA ASP A 359 -7.73 -26.71 -5.95
C ASP A 359 -8.22 -26.14 -4.62
N LEU A 360 -8.87 -26.95 -3.80
CA LEU A 360 -9.17 -26.64 -2.41
C LEU A 360 -8.31 -27.52 -1.49
N ASN A 361 -7.34 -26.91 -0.83
CA ASN A 361 -6.50 -27.57 0.17
C ASN A 361 -6.92 -27.14 1.58
N THR A 362 -7.26 -28.12 2.42
CA THR A 362 -7.61 -27.89 3.82
C THR A 362 -6.61 -28.60 4.73
N THR A 363 -6.10 -27.92 5.74
CA THR A 363 -5.23 -28.51 6.76
C THR A 363 -5.68 -28.06 8.13
N VAL A 364 -6.08 -29.01 8.97
CA VAL A 364 -6.46 -28.77 10.37
C VAL A 364 -5.39 -29.41 11.25
N LYS A 365 -4.72 -28.58 12.06
CA LYS A 365 -3.56 -29.03 12.88
C LYS A 365 -3.95 -29.80 14.14
N ASN A 366 -5.24 -29.84 14.48
CA ASN A 366 -5.74 -30.50 15.67
C ASN A 366 -7.04 -31.24 15.34
N ASN A 367 -8.18 -30.74 15.80
CA ASN A 367 -9.49 -31.39 15.62
C ASN A 367 -10.34 -30.66 14.59
N GLU A 368 -11.01 -31.42 13.72
CA GLU A 368 -12.08 -30.95 12.84
C GLU A 368 -13.41 -31.57 13.31
N THR A 369 -14.45 -30.75 13.42
CA THR A 369 -15.82 -31.21 13.69
C THR A 369 -16.75 -30.73 12.58
N HIS A 370 -17.73 -31.56 12.21
CA HIS A 370 -18.70 -31.24 11.18
C HIS A 370 -20.06 -31.80 11.55
N THR A 371 -21.04 -30.91 11.73
CA THR A 371 -22.43 -31.28 12.04
C THR A 371 -23.36 -30.74 10.97
N VAL A 372 -24.20 -31.61 10.40
CA VAL A 372 -25.27 -31.24 9.48
C VAL A 372 -26.57 -31.74 10.09
N ASN A 373 -27.50 -30.82 10.39
CA ASN A 373 -28.74 -31.13 11.10
C ASN A 373 -29.83 -31.73 10.20
N ALA A 374 -29.71 -31.51 8.88
CA ALA A 374 -30.56 -32.09 7.87
C ALA A 374 -29.70 -33.01 6.98
N ASP A 375 -29.76 -32.84 5.67
CA ASP A 375 -29.12 -33.76 4.72
C ASP A 375 -27.72 -33.27 4.28
N ARG A 376 -26.80 -34.22 4.11
CA ARG A 376 -25.50 -34.00 3.48
C ARG A 376 -25.40 -34.80 2.18
N THR A 377 -25.21 -34.09 1.07
CA THR A 377 -24.86 -34.71 -0.23
C THR A 377 -23.39 -34.46 -0.55
N LYS A 378 -22.66 -35.51 -0.93
CA LYS A 378 -21.25 -35.44 -1.33
C LYS A 378 -21.09 -36.15 -2.68
N THR A 379 -20.55 -35.44 -3.67
CA THR A 379 -20.33 -35.97 -5.02
C THR A 379 -18.87 -35.78 -5.43
N ILE A 380 -18.23 -36.88 -5.84
CA ILE A 380 -16.87 -36.91 -6.35
C ILE A 380 -16.94 -37.52 -7.74
N ILE A 381 -16.54 -36.74 -8.75
CA ILE A 381 -16.63 -37.15 -10.15
C ILE A 381 -15.53 -38.15 -10.53
N HIS A 382 -14.37 -38.04 -9.87
CA HIS A 382 -13.22 -38.91 -10.10
C HIS A 382 -12.99 -39.79 -8.87
N ASN A 383 -11.86 -39.62 -8.19
CA ASN A 383 -11.43 -40.53 -7.14
C ASN A 383 -11.55 -39.89 -5.75
N GLU A 384 -11.98 -40.69 -4.78
CA GLU A 384 -11.84 -40.39 -3.36
C GLU A 384 -10.82 -41.36 -2.73
N THR A 385 -9.93 -40.83 -1.90
CA THR A 385 -9.03 -41.64 -1.07
C THR A 385 -9.14 -41.16 0.37
N THR A 386 -9.43 -42.10 1.27
CA THR A 386 -9.52 -41.83 2.70
C THR A 386 -8.46 -42.65 3.42
N LYS A 387 -7.64 -42.00 4.25
CA LYS A 387 -6.65 -42.67 5.10
C LYS A 387 -6.90 -42.28 6.54
N ILE A 388 -7.16 -43.28 7.38
CA ILE A 388 -7.32 -43.13 8.82
C ILE A 388 -6.22 -43.98 9.46
N HIS A 389 -5.40 -43.36 10.30
CA HIS A 389 -4.20 -43.99 10.85
C HIS A 389 -4.48 -44.86 12.08
N ILE A 390 -5.51 -44.52 12.86
CA ILE A 390 -5.87 -45.23 14.09
C ILE A 390 -7.23 -45.88 13.87
N ASP A 391 -8.31 -45.23 14.31
CA ASP A 391 -9.65 -45.83 14.31
C ASP A 391 -10.63 -45.07 13.41
N ARG A 392 -11.45 -45.82 12.69
CA ARG A 392 -12.65 -45.31 12.00
C ARG A 392 -13.88 -46.02 12.57
N THR A 393 -14.80 -45.24 13.10
CA THR A 393 -16.14 -45.69 13.51
C THR A 393 -17.19 -45.04 12.61
N GLU A 394 -18.19 -45.82 12.22
CA GLU A 394 -19.31 -45.35 11.40
C GLU A 394 -20.61 -45.93 11.97
N ASP A 395 -21.45 -45.05 12.52
CA ASP A 395 -22.74 -45.41 13.10
C ASP A 395 -23.88 -44.91 12.19
N VAL A 396 -24.66 -45.84 11.65
CA VAL A 396 -25.84 -45.54 10.82
C VAL A 396 -27.07 -46.09 11.52
N PHE A 397 -27.84 -45.20 12.14
CA PHE A 397 -29.07 -45.55 12.87
C PHE A 397 -30.19 -46.03 11.95
N GLY A 398 -30.19 -45.52 10.72
CA GLY A 398 -31.14 -45.89 9.68
C GLY A 398 -30.58 -46.98 8.76
N LYS A 399 -30.83 -46.83 7.46
CA LYS A 399 -30.41 -47.78 6.44
C LYS A 399 -29.05 -47.38 5.86
N HIS A 400 -28.11 -48.32 5.82
CA HIS A 400 -26.91 -48.22 4.98
C HIS A 400 -27.15 -48.92 3.64
N THR A 401 -26.75 -48.31 2.53
CA THR A 401 -26.80 -48.92 1.19
C THR A 401 -25.56 -48.54 0.43
N GLU A 402 -24.88 -49.54 -0.13
CA GLU A 402 -23.68 -49.38 -0.92
C GLU A 402 -23.91 -50.02 -2.30
N THR A 403 -23.50 -49.35 -3.37
CA THR A 403 -23.57 -49.88 -4.74
C THR A 403 -22.24 -49.63 -5.43
N ILE A 404 -21.56 -50.71 -5.79
CA ILE A 404 -20.25 -50.68 -6.45
C ILE A 404 -20.39 -51.37 -7.81
N LYS A 405 -20.06 -50.66 -8.89
CA LYS A 405 -20.07 -51.23 -10.24
C LYS A 405 -18.82 -52.06 -10.55
N GLY A 406 -17.70 -51.71 -9.91
CA GLY A 406 -16.44 -52.43 -10.03
C GLY A 406 -16.25 -53.47 -8.92
N ASN A 407 -14.99 -53.70 -8.54
CA ASN A 407 -14.64 -54.65 -7.50
C ASN A 407 -14.79 -54.01 -6.10
N ARG A 408 -15.30 -54.79 -5.15
CA ARG A 408 -15.25 -54.48 -3.71
C ARG A 408 -14.23 -55.39 -3.05
N ASN A 409 -13.06 -54.85 -2.75
CA ASN A 409 -11.99 -55.59 -2.07
C ASN A 409 -11.94 -55.18 -0.60
N VAL A 410 -12.10 -56.16 0.30
CA VAL A 410 -11.92 -55.97 1.75
C VAL A 410 -10.75 -56.85 2.17
N LYS A 411 -9.75 -56.26 2.82
CA LYS A 411 -8.58 -56.97 3.33
C LYS A 411 -8.30 -56.52 4.76
N VAL A 412 -8.41 -57.46 5.70
CA VAL A 412 -7.94 -57.30 7.08
C VAL A 412 -6.58 -57.99 7.17
N THR A 413 -5.52 -57.23 7.43
CA THR A 413 -4.15 -57.77 7.47
C THR A 413 -3.80 -58.37 8.83
N GLU A 414 -4.33 -57.78 9.89
CA GLU A 414 -4.12 -58.18 11.27
C GLU A 414 -5.46 -58.05 12.01
N GLY A 415 -5.72 -58.99 12.93
CA GLY A 415 -6.96 -59.04 13.70
C GLY A 415 -8.12 -59.76 13.00
N ASP A 416 -9.32 -59.52 13.50
CA ASP A 416 -10.52 -60.28 13.15
C ASP A 416 -11.48 -59.47 12.27
N GLN A 417 -12.21 -60.16 11.39
CA GLN A 417 -13.37 -59.59 10.69
C GLN A 417 -14.65 -60.21 11.27
N LEU A 418 -15.38 -59.43 12.08
CA LEU A 418 -16.64 -59.86 12.69
C LEU A 418 -17.85 -59.32 11.92
N LEU A 419 -18.87 -60.15 11.75
CA LEU A 419 -20.18 -59.76 11.22
C LEU A 419 -21.28 -60.39 12.06
N THR A 420 -22.07 -59.54 12.72
CA THR A 420 -23.20 -59.96 13.56
C THR A 420 -24.49 -59.39 13.00
N VAL A 421 -25.52 -60.23 12.88
CA VAL A 421 -26.89 -59.82 12.58
C VAL A 421 -27.75 -60.24 13.78
N GLU A 422 -28.05 -59.29 14.67
CA GLU A 422 -28.81 -59.60 15.89
C GLU A 422 -30.26 -59.97 15.62
N LYS A 423 -30.87 -59.33 14.61
CA LYS A 423 -32.26 -59.54 14.22
C LYS A 423 -32.39 -59.51 12.69
N GLY A 424 -33.20 -60.41 12.15
CA GLY A 424 -33.48 -60.50 10.72
C GLY A 424 -32.72 -61.62 10.03
N ILE A 425 -32.42 -61.43 8.75
CA ILE A 425 -31.76 -62.44 7.90
C ILE A 425 -30.43 -61.92 7.37
N ARG A 426 -29.47 -62.83 7.21
CA ARG A 426 -28.29 -62.61 6.37
C ARG A 426 -28.48 -63.40 5.09
N GLU A 427 -28.63 -62.70 3.97
CA GLU A 427 -28.72 -63.32 2.64
C GLU A 427 -27.48 -62.97 1.82
N VAL A 428 -26.90 -63.98 1.15
CA VAL A 428 -25.81 -63.79 0.20
C VAL A 428 -26.25 -64.41 -1.13
N THR A 429 -26.42 -63.57 -2.15
CA THR A 429 -26.83 -63.99 -3.48
C THR A 429 -25.78 -63.63 -4.51
N VAL A 430 -25.22 -64.65 -5.19
CA VAL A 430 -24.37 -64.48 -6.38
C VAL A 430 -25.19 -64.88 -7.60
N LYS A 431 -25.76 -63.89 -8.31
CA LYS A 431 -26.65 -64.15 -9.47
C LYS A 431 -25.94 -64.89 -10.61
N THR A 432 -24.67 -64.60 -10.81
CA THR A 432 -23.82 -65.18 -11.86
C THR A 432 -22.40 -65.34 -11.31
N GLY A 433 -21.77 -66.49 -11.56
CA GLY A 433 -20.39 -66.77 -11.12
C GLY A 433 -20.31 -67.79 -10.00
N THR A 434 -19.21 -67.75 -9.25
CA THR A 434 -18.89 -68.70 -8.18
C THR A 434 -18.82 -67.99 -6.83
N SER A 435 -19.27 -68.67 -5.78
CA SER A 435 -19.04 -68.29 -4.39
C SER A 435 -18.12 -69.34 -3.76
N THR A 436 -17.01 -68.90 -3.18
CA THR A 436 -16.01 -69.78 -2.56
C THR A 436 -15.66 -69.27 -1.17
N GLU A 437 -15.56 -70.18 -0.21
CA GLU A 437 -15.06 -69.90 1.14
C GLU A 437 -13.93 -70.89 1.42
N THR A 438 -12.75 -70.36 1.74
CA THR A 438 -11.54 -71.14 2.02
C THR A 438 -11.00 -70.71 3.37
N VAL A 439 -10.78 -71.67 4.27
CA VAL A 439 -10.25 -71.45 5.61
C VAL A 439 -9.13 -72.46 5.85
N GLU A 440 -8.00 -72.03 6.42
CA GLU A 440 -6.85 -72.91 6.69
C GLU A 440 -7.09 -73.85 7.88
N LYS A 441 -7.90 -73.39 8.82
CA LYS A 441 -8.30 -74.15 10.02
C LYS A 441 -9.77 -74.55 9.90
N ASP A 442 -10.51 -74.50 11.00
CA ASP A 442 -11.86 -75.03 11.07
C ASP A 442 -12.88 -74.11 10.42
N ILE A 443 -13.82 -74.72 9.69
CA ILE A 443 -15.09 -74.12 9.31
C ILE A 443 -16.18 -74.78 10.16
N SER A 444 -16.92 -73.97 10.92
CA SER A 444 -18.05 -74.45 11.74
C SER A 444 -19.37 -73.91 11.18
N ILE A 445 -20.30 -74.81 10.85
CA ILE A 445 -21.67 -74.46 10.48
C ILE A 445 -22.60 -75.14 11.49
N THR A 446 -23.27 -74.32 12.31
CA THR A 446 -24.16 -74.81 13.36
C THR A 446 -25.53 -74.16 13.20
N SER A 447 -26.57 -75.01 13.17
CA SER A 447 -27.95 -74.59 13.39
C SER A 447 -28.38 -75.06 14.77
N ILE A 448 -28.72 -74.13 15.67
CA ILE A 448 -29.06 -74.44 17.07
C ILE A 448 -30.46 -75.06 17.17
N SER A 449 -31.42 -74.53 16.41
CA SER A 449 -32.82 -74.94 16.47
C SER A 449 -33.46 -75.24 15.11
N GLY A 450 -32.83 -74.81 14.01
CA GLY A 450 -33.30 -75.05 12.65
C GLY A 450 -32.57 -76.21 11.95
N ALA A 451 -32.66 -76.26 10.63
CA ALA A 451 -31.96 -77.22 9.79
C ALA A 451 -30.87 -76.58 8.93
N ILE A 452 -29.88 -77.39 8.53
CA ILE A 452 -28.91 -77.04 7.49
C ILE A 452 -29.44 -77.61 6.17
N HIS A 453 -29.67 -76.76 5.18
CA HIS A 453 -30.12 -77.15 3.84
C HIS A 453 -29.00 -76.96 2.82
N LEU A 454 -28.62 -78.05 2.16
CA LEU A 454 -27.72 -78.03 1.01
C LEU A 454 -28.49 -78.55 -0.21
N THR A 455 -28.51 -77.77 -1.27
CA THR A 455 -29.20 -78.13 -2.51
C THR A 455 -28.35 -77.73 -3.69
N ALA A 456 -28.10 -78.68 -4.61
CA ALA A 456 -27.37 -78.45 -5.83
C ALA A 456 -28.13 -79.08 -7.01
N LYS A 457 -28.09 -78.41 -8.17
CA LYS A 457 -28.73 -78.92 -9.40
C LYS A 457 -27.99 -80.12 -9.99
N THR A 458 -26.67 -80.19 -9.80
CA THR A 458 -25.81 -81.18 -10.43
C THR A 458 -25.28 -82.19 -9.42
N GLN A 459 -24.57 -81.72 -8.39
CA GLN A 459 -23.88 -82.59 -7.44
C GLN A 459 -23.58 -81.88 -6.11
N ILE A 460 -23.59 -82.64 -5.02
CA ILE A 460 -22.99 -82.27 -3.71
C ILE A 460 -21.85 -83.24 -3.41
N THR A 461 -20.67 -82.72 -3.08
CA THR A 461 -19.48 -83.53 -2.76
C THR A 461 -18.88 -83.09 -1.44
N LEU A 462 -18.71 -84.04 -0.51
CA LEU A 462 -18.05 -83.87 0.77
C LEU A 462 -16.78 -84.73 0.76
N THR A 463 -15.60 -84.14 0.93
CA THR A 463 -14.32 -84.85 0.84
C THR A 463 -13.48 -84.64 2.08
N VAL A 464 -12.90 -85.72 2.61
CA VAL A 464 -11.93 -85.72 3.71
C VAL A 464 -10.75 -86.60 3.33
N GLY A 465 -9.61 -86.00 2.97
CA GLY A 465 -8.43 -86.74 2.51
C GLY A 465 -8.73 -87.61 1.28
N LYS A 466 -8.57 -88.94 1.41
CA LYS A 466 -8.87 -89.92 0.35
C LYS A 466 -10.33 -90.41 0.36
N SER A 467 -11.14 -89.99 1.33
CA SER A 467 -12.54 -90.40 1.48
C SER A 467 -13.49 -89.34 0.91
N SER A 468 -14.59 -89.77 0.28
CA SER A 468 -15.60 -88.84 -0.25
C SER A 468 -17.02 -89.39 -0.18
N LEU A 469 -17.99 -88.48 -0.03
CA LEU A 469 -19.41 -88.68 -0.23
C LEU A 469 -19.86 -87.78 -1.36
N THR A 470 -20.46 -88.37 -2.40
CA THR A 470 -20.93 -87.66 -3.59
C THR A 470 -22.40 -87.98 -3.84
N MET A 471 -23.25 -86.97 -3.97
CA MET A 471 -24.66 -87.09 -4.32
C MET A 471 -24.90 -86.43 -5.68
N ASN A 472 -25.41 -87.15 -6.66
CA ASN A 472 -25.65 -86.67 -8.02
C ASN A 472 -27.14 -86.37 -8.28
N SER A 473 -27.41 -85.54 -9.29
CA SER A 473 -28.77 -85.16 -9.69
C SER A 473 -29.65 -86.29 -10.21
N ASP A 474 -29.07 -87.42 -10.62
CA ASP A 474 -29.77 -88.64 -11.03
C ASP A 474 -30.22 -89.52 -9.84
N GLY A 475 -29.93 -89.08 -8.61
CA GLY A 475 -30.26 -89.81 -7.38
C GLY A 475 -29.16 -90.76 -6.90
N THR A 476 -28.05 -90.90 -7.64
CA THR A 476 -26.95 -91.77 -7.22
C THR A 476 -26.16 -91.17 -6.04
N ILE A 477 -25.87 -92.00 -5.03
CA ILE A 477 -25.00 -91.65 -3.90
C ILE A 477 -23.78 -92.56 -3.93
N THR A 478 -22.59 -91.97 -4.02
CA THR A 478 -21.31 -92.69 -4.02
C THR A 478 -20.54 -92.39 -2.73
N LEU A 479 -20.15 -93.44 -2.03
CA LEU A 479 -19.28 -93.38 -0.86
C LEU A 479 -17.96 -94.07 -1.21
N ASN A 480 -16.85 -93.33 -1.19
CA ASN A 480 -15.52 -93.86 -1.53
C ASN A 480 -14.58 -93.74 -0.32
N GLY A 481 -13.89 -94.84 0.02
CA GLY A 481 -12.94 -94.91 1.13
C GLY A 481 -11.92 -96.04 0.93
N PRO A 482 -10.70 -95.94 1.51
CA PRO A 482 -9.55 -96.79 1.12
C PRO A 482 -9.60 -98.25 1.58
N THR A 483 -10.40 -98.62 2.60
CA THR A 483 -10.36 -100.01 3.12
C THR A 483 -11.69 -100.58 3.64
N HIS A 484 -12.62 -99.79 4.21
CA HIS A 484 -13.92 -100.30 4.70
C HIS A 484 -15.02 -99.22 4.67
N LEU A 485 -16.21 -99.57 4.15
CA LEU A 485 -17.43 -98.76 4.28
C LEU A 485 -18.33 -99.40 5.35
N ALA A 486 -18.38 -98.80 6.54
CA ALA A 486 -19.27 -99.25 7.61
C ALA A 486 -20.60 -98.48 7.53
N LEU A 487 -21.57 -99.03 6.81
CA LEU A 487 -22.96 -98.60 6.89
C LEU A 487 -23.59 -99.38 8.04
N ASN A 488 -23.74 -98.75 9.21
CA ASN A 488 -24.40 -99.39 10.34
C ASN A 488 -25.91 -99.09 10.24
N PRO A 489 -26.77 -100.07 9.91
CA PRO A 489 -28.21 -99.87 9.99
C PRO A 489 -28.62 -99.87 11.46
N GLN A 490 -29.21 -98.76 11.94
CA GLN A 490 -30.12 -98.79 13.09
C GLN A 490 -31.53 -99.03 12.55
#